data_AF-A0A7C2Y6N1-F1
#
_entry.id   AF-A0A7C2Y6N1-F1
#
_cell.length_a   1.000
_cell.length_b   1.000
_cell.length_c   1.000
_cell.angle_alpha   90.00
_cell.angle_beta   90.00
_cell.angle_gamma   90.00
#
_symmetry.space_group_name_H-M   'P 1'
#
loop_
_entity.id
_entity.type
_entity.pdbx_description
1 polymer ?
#
loop_
_entity_poly.entity_id
_entity_poly.type
_entity_poly.pdbx_seq_one_letter_code
_entity_poly.pdbx_strand_id
1 'polypeptide(L)' 'MDDESDAIVIGGGVVGCAVAYSLASCGLQVLLLERGGLAEE' A
#
# COMPACT_ATOMS: atom_id res chain seq x y z
N MET A 1 19.64 -5.25 2.20
CA MET A 1 18.31 -4.90 1.68
C MET A 1 17.74 -4.02 2.76
N ASP A 2 17.73 -2.71 2.53
CA ASP A 2 17.14 -1.78 3.49
C ASP A 2 15.63 -1.93 3.35
N ASP A 3 14.99 -2.57 4.35
CA ASP A 3 13.54 -2.75 4.44
C ASP A 3 12.83 -1.44 4.84
N GLU A 4 13.36 -0.29 4.41
CA GLU A 4 12.73 1.00 4.66
C GLU A 4 11.72 1.30 3.57
N SER A 5 10.47 1.51 3.98
CA SER A 5 9.42 2.08 3.15
C SER A 5 9.16 3.50 3.62
N ASP A 6 8.97 4.43 2.70
CA ASP A 6 8.58 5.81 3.04
C ASP A 6 7.19 5.85 3.69
N ALA A 7 6.32 4.88 3.33
CA ALA A 7 5.00 4.72 3.92
C ALA A 7 4.55 3.25 3.93
N ILE A 8 3.78 2.88 4.95
CA ILE A 8 3.11 1.59 5.05
C ILE A 8 1.60 1.83 5.07
N VAL A 9 0.86 1.16 4.19
CA VAL A 9 -0.60 1.19 4.13
C VAL A 9 -1.14 -0.17 4.58
N ILE A 10 -1.97 -0.17 5.63
CA ILE A 10 -2.57 -1.40 6.18
C ILE A 10 -4.05 -1.45 5.75
N GLY A 11 -4.41 -2.47 4.98
CA GLY A 11 -5.73 -2.69 4.38
C GLY A 11 -5.73 -2.43 2.88
N GLY A 12 -6.03 -3.46 2.09
CA GLY A 12 -6.08 -3.48 0.62
C GLY A 12 -7.47 -3.20 0.02
N GLY A 13 -8.40 -2.66 0.82
CA GLY A 13 -9.69 -2.19 0.31
C GLY A 13 -9.56 -0.98 -0.62
N VAL A 14 -10.69 -0.51 -1.18
CA VAL A 14 -10.71 0.59 -2.18
C VAL A 14 -9.95 1.84 -1.73
N VAL A 15 -10.09 2.22 -0.46
CA VAL A 15 -9.41 3.40 0.10
C VAL A 15 -7.91 3.15 0.23
N GLY A 16 -7.49 1.99 0.75
CA GLY A 16 -6.09 1.66 0.94
C GLY A 16 -5.33 1.58 -0.38
N CYS A 17 -5.93 0.96 -1.41
CA CYS A 17 -5.38 0.94 -2.75
C CYS A 17 -5.25 2.35 -3.35
N ALA A 18 -6.27 3.20 -3.20
CA ALA A 18 -6.23 4.57 -3.70
C ALA A 18 -5.13 5.40 -3.02
N VAL A 19 -4.95 5.24 -1.70
CA VAL A 19 -3.88 5.88 -0.94
C VAL A 19 -2.51 5.38 -1.40
N ALA A 20 -2.30 4.06 -1.48
CA ALA A 20 -1.03 3.49 -1.92
C ALA A 20 -0.65 3.91 -3.33
N TYR A 21 -1.63 3.90 -4.26
CA TYR A 21 -1.44 4.39 -5.62
C TYR A 21 -1.04 5.88 -5.65
N SER A 22 -1.72 6.71 -4.87
CA SER A 22 -1.43 8.15 -4.84
C SER A 22 -0.04 8.44 -4.29
N LEU A 23 0.37 7.76 -3.22
CA LEU A 23 1.70 7.89 -2.62
C LEU A 23 2.80 7.37 -3.57
N ALA A 24 2.58 6.22 -4.21
CA ALA A 24 3.51 5.68 -5.20
C ALA A 24 3.62 6.60 -6.43
N SER A 25 2.52 7.24 -6.85
CA SER A 25 2.52 8.23 -7.94
C SER A 25 3.32 9.49 -7.61
N CYS A 26 3.56 9.77 -6.33
CA CYS A 26 4.46 10.82 -5.86
C CYS A 26 5.92 10.36 -5.76
N GLY A 27 6.23 9.12 -6.15
CA GLY A 27 7.59 8.56 -6.14
C GLY A 27 8.03 7.94 -4.82
N LEU A 28 7.11 7.71 -3.88
CA LEU A 28 7.41 7.07 -2.59
C LEU A 28 7.44 5.54 -2.71
N GLN A 29 8.35 4.91 -1.97
CA GLN A 29 8.35 3.47 -1.77
C GLN A 29 7.27 3.10 -0.74
N VAL A 30 6.17 2.53 -1.24
CA VAL A 30 5.00 2.19 -0.42
C VAL A 30 4.88 0.69 -0.25
N LEU A 31 4.78 0.23 1.00
CA LEU A 31 4.40 -1.14 1.33
C LEU A 31 2.90 -1.18 1.66
N LEU A 32 2.12 -1.91 0.86
CA LEU A 32 0.70 -2.18 1.14
C LEU A 32 0.55 -3.61 1.69
N LEU A 33 -0.09 -3.73 2.85
CA LEU A 33 -0.35 -5.00 3.52
C LEU A 33 -1.85 -5.27 3.58
N GLU A 34 -2.27 -6.43 3.12
CA GLU A 34 -3.64 -6.96 3.24
C GLU A 34 -3.54 -8.38 3.80
N ARG A 35 -4.52 -8.77 4.63
CA ARG A 35 -4.64 -10.12 5.19
C ARG A 35 -4.90 -11.15 4.08
N GLY A 36 -5.75 -10.81 3.12
CA GLY A 36 -6.14 -11.66 1.98
C GLY A 36 -5.60 -11.18 0.64
N GLY A 37 -6.28 -11.59 -0.44
CA GLY A 37 -6.09 -11.00 -1.76
C GLY A 37 -6.69 -9.60 -1.86
N LEU A 38 -6.24 -8.81 -2.84
CA LEU A 38 -6.91 -7.56 -3.18
C LEU A 38 -8.33 -7.87 -3.69
N ALA A 39 -9.32 -7.10 -3.21
CA ALA A 39 -10.73 -7.30 -3.52
C ALA A 39 -11.31 -8.66 -3.06
N GLU A 40 -10.71 -9.28 -2.05
CA GLU A 40 -11.26 -10.47 -1.38
C GLU A 40 -11.89 -10.10 -0.01
N GLU A 41 -12.70 -11.01 0.55
CA GLU A 41 -13.43 -10.83 1.83
C GLU A 41 -12.58 -11.09 3.10
#